data_AF-A0A918E8D8-F1
#
_entry.id   AF-A0A918E8D8-F1
#
_cell.length_a   1.000
_cell.length_b   1.000
_cell.length_c   1.000
_cell.angle_alpha   90.00
_cell.angle_beta   90.00
_cell.angle_gamma   90.00
#
_symmetry.space_group_name_H-M   'P 1'
#
loop_
_entity.id
_entity.type
_entity.pdbx_description
1 polymer ?
#
loop_
_entity_poly.entity_id
_entity_poly.type
_entity_poly.pdbx_seq_one_letter_code
_entity_poly.pdbx_strand_id
1 'polypeptide(L)'
;MRVVVAFKEPGHAWVLMLGPHDERNRTYDVYTSLWEVCGLDAPPVGERTKPACCDDGGADPNLPETDDLVTRCRDLAKPPRRRKRPS
;
A
#
# COMPACT_ATOMS: atom_id res chain seq x y z
N MET A 1 2.93 8.63 2.25
CA MET A 1 3.19 7.24 2.67
C MET A 1 2.10 6.82 3.66
N ARG A 2 1.46 5.66 3.49
CA ARG A 2 0.50 5.07 4.41
C ARG A 2 0.90 3.61 4.68
N VAL A 3 0.68 3.12 5.89
CA VAL A 3 0.96 1.74 6.25
C VAL A 3 -0.30 1.12 6.84
N VAL A 4 -0.67 -0.06 6.35
CA VAL A 4 -1.73 -0.89 6.93
C VAL A 4 -1.06 -2.08 7.60
N VAL A 5 -1.37 -2.29 8.88
CA VAL A 5 -0.87 -3.43 9.65
C VAL A 5 -2.06 -4.28 10.08
N ALA A 6 -2.02 -5.57 9.78
CA ALA A 6 -3.01 -6.54 10.21
C ALA A 6 -2.33 -7.65 11.01
N PHE A 7 -2.85 -7.97 12.19
CA PHE A 7 -2.33 -9.04 13.02
C PHE A 7 -3.14 -10.30 12.79
N LYS A 8 -2.48 -11.38 12.33
CA LYS A 8 -3.13 -12.68 12.09
C LYS A 8 -3.28 -13.47 13.39
N GLU A 9 -2.22 -13.48 14.19
CA GLU A 9 -2.09 -14.19 15.46
C GLU A 9 -0.95 -13.54 16.28
N PRO A 10 -0.80 -13.84 17.58
CA PRO A 10 0.30 -13.30 18.38
C PRO A 10 1.66 -13.58 17.72
N GLY A 11 2.44 -12.52 17.50
CA GLY A 11 3.75 -12.61 16.85
C GLY A 11 3.73 -12.64 15.32
N HIS A 12 2.57 -12.59 14.67
CA HIS A 12 2.46 -12.57 13.21
C HIS A 12 1.63 -11.38 12.70
N ALA A 13 2.29 -10.50 11.96
CA ALA A 13 1.67 -9.34 11.34
C ALA A 13 1.94 -9.28 9.84
N TRP A 14 0.93 -8.85 9.09
CA TRP A 14 1.02 -8.43 7.70
C TRP A 14 1.20 -6.92 7.65
N VAL A 15 2.19 -6.45 6.91
CA VAL A 15 2.46 -5.03 6.70
C VAL A 15 2.30 -4.72 5.21
N LEU A 16 1.38 -3.82 4.89
CA LEU A 16 1.19 -3.31 3.53
C LEU A 16 1.60 -1.83 3.49
N MET A 17 2.60 -1.54 2.66
CA MET A 17 3.12 -0.20 2.43
C MET A 17 2.43 0.40 1.19
N LEU A 18 1.79 1.57 1.34
CA LEU A 18 1.00 2.23 0.30
C LEU A 18 1.51 3.66 0.04
N GLY A 19 2.11 3.88 -1.12
CA GLY A 19 2.62 5.17 -1.55
C GLY A 19 2.72 5.27 -3.07
N PRO A 20 3.00 6.45 -3.63
CA PRO A 20 3.25 6.58 -5.05
C PRO A 20 4.54 5.84 -5.43
N HIS A 21 4.55 5.23 -6.63
CA HIS A 21 5.77 4.79 -7.29
C HIS A 21 6.26 5.94 -8.17
N ASP A 22 7.34 6.60 -7.76
CA ASP A 22 7.90 7.75 -8.47
C ASP A 22 9.44 7.68 -8.48
N GLU A 23 9.96 7.04 -9.51
CA GLU A 23 11.41 6.85 -9.71
C GLU A 23 12.18 8.18 -9.83
N ARG A 24 11.50 9.29 -10.15
CA ARG A 24 12.10 10.62 -10.27
C ARG A 24 12.19 11.32 -8.93
N ASN A 25 11.39 10.93 -7.95
CA ASN A 25 11.33 11.54 -6.62
C ASN A 25 11.39 10.47 -5.52
N ARG A 26 12.61 10.00 -5.26
CA ARG A 26 12.94 8.98 -4.25
C ARG A 26 12.39 9.29 -2.85
N THR A 27 12.26 10.56 -2.49
CA THR A 27 11.72 10.99 -1.19
C THR A 27 10.27 10.55 -0.97
N TYR A 28 9.48 10.39 -2.04
CA TYR A 28 8.08 9.98 -1.96
C TYR A 28 7.81 8.60 -2.55
N ASP A 29 8.84 7.98 -3.13
CA ASP A 29 8.76 6.69 -3.79
C ASP A 29 8.62 5.54 -2.79
N VAL A 30 7.56 4.75 -2.96
CA VAL A 30 7.21 3.64 -2.07
C VAL A 30 8.26 2.53 -2.07
N TYR A 31 8.94 2.30 -3.20
CA TYR A 31 9.97 1.27 -3.27
C TYR A 31 11.24 1.69 -2.55
N THR A 32 11.64 2.95 -2.70
CA THR A 32 12.75 3.54 -1.95
C THR A 32 12.54 3.38 -0.45
N SER A 33 11.37 3.78 0.06
CA SER A 33 11.01 3.62 1.47
C SER A 33 10.99 2.14 1.91
N LEU A 34 10.54 1.22 1.05
CA LEU A 34 10.52 -0.21 1.35
C LEU A 34 11.93 -0.78 1.52
N TRP A 35 12.86 -0.42 0.62
CA TRP A 35 14.24 -0.88 0.69
C TRP A 35 14.94 -0.39 1.96
N GLU A 36 14.77 0.89 2.32
CA GLU A 36 15.34 1.47 3.53
C GLU A 36 14.87 0.73 4.80
N VAL A 37 13.57 0.41 4.89
CA VAL A 37 13.01 -0.36 6.02
C VAL A 37 13.58 -1.78 6.08
N CYS A 38 13.92 -2.37 4.92
CA CYS A 38 14.60 -3.65 4.84
C CYS A 38 16.12 -3.57 5.11
N GLY A 39 16.67 -2.38 5.39
CA GLY A 39 18.11 -2.16 5.60
C GLY A 39 18.92 -2.24 4.31
N LEU A 40 18.30 -1.96 3.16
CA LEU A 40 18.94 -1.94 1.86
C LEU A 40 19.18 -0.49 1.41
N ASP A 41 20.44 -0.14 1.17
CA ASP A 41 20.83 1.19 0.71
C ASP A 41 20.55 1.43 -0.80
N ALA A 42 20.25 0.37 -1.54
CA ALA A 42 19.97 0.40 -2.97
C ALA A 42 18.99 -0.72 -3.38
N PRO A 43 18.30 -0.58 -4.52
CA PRO A 43 17.49 -1.66 -5.08
C PRO A 43 18.34 -2.93 -5.26
N PRO A 44 17.79 -4.14 -4.99
CA PRO A 44 18.47 -5.39 -5.29
C PRO A 44 18.93 -5.43 -6.76
N VAL A 45 20.18 -5.82 -6.98
CA VAL A 45 20.77 -5.92 -8.32
C VAL A 45 20.26 -7.19 -9.01
N GLY A 46 19.76 -7.06 -10.24
CA GLY A 46 19.28 -8.17 -11.04
C GLY A 46 17.95 -7.87 -11.75
N GLU A 47 17.67 -8.61 -12.82
CA GLU A 47 16.37 -8.51 -13.48
C GLU A 47 15.27 -9.07 -12.59
N ARG A 48 14.10 -8.42 -12.65
CA ARG A 48 12.92 -8.84 -11.93
C ARG A 48 12.49 -10.22 -12.45
N THR A 49 12.72 -11.27 -11.67
CA THR A 49 12.30 -12.64 -12.02
C THR A 49 10.82 -12.89 -11.76
N LYS A 50 10.15 -11.99 -11.03
CA LYS A 50 8.71 -12.09 -10.77
C LYS A 50 7.94 -11.84 -12.09
N PRO A 51 7.05 -12.77 -12.49
CA PRO A 51 6.17 -12.58 -13.64
C PRO A 51 5.45 -11.23 -13.59
N ALA A 52 5.07 -10.70 -14.75
CA ALA A 52 4.21 -9.54 -14.82
C ALA A 52 2.96 -9.81 -13.98
N CYS A 53 2.67 -8.92 -13.03
CA CYS A 53 1.48 -9.05 -12.18
C CYS A 53 0.20 -8.61 -12.89
N CYS A 54 0.35 -7.91 -14.02
CA CYS A 54 -0.72 -7.48 -14.90
C CYS A 54 -0.47 -8.09 -16.28
N ASP A 55 -1.53 -8.56 -16.92
CA ASP A 55 -1.61 -8.80 -18.35
C ASP A 55 -1.50 -7.48 -19.13
N ASP A 56 -1.04 -7.53 -20.39
CA ASP A 56 -0.75 -6.34 -21.24
C ASP A 56 -1.93 -5.35 -21.39
N GLY A 57 -3.14 -5.76 -21.01
CA GLY A 57 -4.32 -4.91 -20.94
C GLY A 57 -4.32 -3.90 -19.79
N GLY A 58 -3.44 -4.06 -18.78
CA GLY A 58 -3.24 -3.10 -17.70
C GLY A 58 -4.47 -2.82 -16.83
N ALA A 59 -5.50 -3.65 -16.92
CA ALA A 59 -6.72 -3.49 -16.13
C ALA A 59 -6.46 -3.94 -14.69
N ASP A 60 -6.94 -3.15 -13.73
CA ASP A 60 -6.94 -3.57 -12.33
C ASP A 60 -7.67 -4.91 -12.17
N PRO A 61 -7.26 -5.79 -11.24
CA PRO A 61 -7.98 -7.03 -10.96
C PRO A 61 -9.45 -6.73 -10.62
N ASN A 62 -10.36 -7.10 -11.53
CA ASN A 62 -11.80 -6.91 -11.36
C ASN A 62 -12.37 -8.02 -10.47
N LEU A 63 -12.09 -7.92 -9.17
CA LEU A 63 -12.59 -8.82 -8.13
C LEU A 63 -13.55 -8.02 -7.22
N PRO A 64 -14.79 -8.48 -6.99
CA PRO A 64 -15.75 -7.80 -6.10
C PRO A 64 -15.21 -7.51 -4.69
N GLU A 65 -14.29 -8.34 -4.21
CA GLU A 65 -13.60 -8.18 -2.92
C GLU A 65 -12.64 -6.98 -2.91
N THR A 66 -12.10 -6.58 -4.07
CA THR A 66 -11.24 -5.40 -4.24
C THR A 66 -12.05 -4.11 -4.03
N ASP A 67 -13.28 -4.04 -4.54
CA ASP A 67 -14.15 -2.87 -4.40
C ASP A 67 -14.57 -2.63 -2.94
N ASP A 68 -14.88 -3.69 -2.21
CA ASP A 68 -15.17 -3.63 -0.77
C ASP A 68 -13.95 -3.11 0.01
N LEU A 69 -12.77 -3.65 -0.28
CA LEU A 69 -11.52 -3.22 0.36
C LEU A 69 -11.23 -1.74 0.07
N VAL A 70 -11.36 -1.30 -1.19
CA VAL A 70 -11.19 0.11 -1.60
C VAL A 70 -12.18 1.02 -0.87
N THR A 71 -13.44 0.59 -0.74
CA THR A 71 -14.48 1.34 -0.03
C THR A 71 -14.13 1.52 1.45
N ARG A 72 -13.74 0.43 2.13
CA ARG A 72 -13.31 0.48 3.54
C ARG A 72 -12.09 1.38 3.73
N CYS A 73 -11.10 1.32 2.83
CA CYS A 73 -9.94 2.20 2.87
C CYS A 73 -10.31 3.69 2.67
N ARG A 74 -11.26 4.00 1.77
CA ARG A 74 -11.75 5.37 1.57
C ARG A 74 -12.50 5.90 2.78
N ASP A 75 -13.29 5.05 3.44
CA ASP A 75 -14.03 5.44 4.64
C ASP A 75 -13.12 5.72 5.83
N LEU A 76 -12.02 4.97 5.98
CA LEU A 76 -10.98 5.24 6.98
C LEU A 76 -10.23 6.55 6.72
N ALA A 77 -10.10 6.97 5.46
CA ALA A 77 -9.42 8.21 5.09
C ALA A 77 -10.29 9.47 5.28
N LYS A 78 -11.59 9.32 5.52
CA LYS A 78 -12.48 10.45 5.78
C LYS A 78 -12.26 10.98 7.20
N PRO A 79 -12.10 12.30 7.39
CA PRO A 79 -11.98 12.86 8.73
C PRO A 79 -13.23 12.53 9.56
N PRO A 80 -13.07 12.23 10.87
CA PRO A 80 -14.19 11.86 11.71
C PRO A 80 -15.23 12.99 11.69
N ARG A 81 -16.48 12.64 11.34
CA ARG A 81 -17.58 13.60 11.35
C ARG A 81 -17.75 14.10 12.77
N ARG A 82 -17.43 15.38 13.00
CA ARG A 82 -17.62 16.07 14.28
C ARG A 82 -19.10 15.94 14.66
N ARG A 83 -19.42 15.07 15.63
CA ARG A 83 -20.78 15.00 16.19
C ARG A 83 -21.09 16.37 16.78
N LYS A 84 -22.03 17.10 16.19
CA LYS A 84 -22.60 18.30 16.83
C LYS A 84 -23.25 17.81 18.13
N ARG A 85 -22.76 18.31 19.27
CA ARG A 85 -23.45 18.13 20.55
C ARG A 85 -24.85 18.73 20.40
N PRO A 86 -25.92 18.02 20.77
CA PRO A 86 -27.23 18.64 20.89
C PRO A 86 -27.15 19.74 21.96
N SER A 87 -27.72 20.89 21.63
CA SER A 87 -27.90 22.05 22.52
C SER A 87 -28.85 21.72 23.66
#